data_AF-A0A2A2L9L9-F1
#
_entry.id   AF-A0A2A2L9L9-F1
#
_cell.length_a   1.000
_cell.length_b   1.000
_cell.length_c   1.000
_cell.angle_alpha   90.00
_cell.angle_beta   90.00
_cell.angle_gamma   90.00
#
_symmetry.space_group_name_H-M   'P 1'
#
loop_
_entity.id
_entity.type
_entity.pdbx_description
1 polymer ?
#
loop_
_entity_poly.entity_id
_entity_poly.type
_entity_poly.pdbx_seq_one_letter_code
_entity_poly.pdbx_strand_id
1 'polypeptide(L)'
;MKIMQSPSLVGVGVIYAGLVLNFYHLSDGFQNPYTHWKIVPIVFLALFSYFNGDGAKYDVRLLSALGLIFGAIGDYLIGIAPEGLVLAAVSFGIGHIFYMTQFFGNPITLHRPSLWTICAWNTFVGIVCLVPWLLEHFVGVSILILYSFLLSATLVVSISQYVTREPNEDPHPLLVRLIGFGLFYFSDSILIIGRTLWRFPHTDVLCLSTYYAAQYFILYANILHSFAKKLQ
;
A
#
# COMPACT_ATOMS: atom_id res chain seq x y z
N MET A 1 5.26 -5.94 -28.67
CA MET A 1 4.86 -4.84 -27.77
C MET A 1 6.05 -4.54 -26.87
N LYS A 2 6.70 -3.38 -27.01
CA LYS A 2 7.86 -3.01 -26.18
C LYS A 2 7.34 -2.78 -24.77
N ILE A 3 7.81 -3.53 -23.78
CA ILE A 3 7.63 -3.17 -22.37
C ILE A 3 8.21 -1.77 -22.27
N MET A 4 7.36 -0.77 -22.02
CA MET A 4 7.79 0.60 -21.88
C MET A 4 8.43 0.71 -20.50
N GLN A 5 9.64 0.16 -20.37
CA GLN A 5 10.48 0.36 -19.20
C GLN A 5 10.90 1.82 -19.23
N SER A 6 10.35 2.61 -18.31
CA SER A 6 10.88 3.95 -18.10
C SER A 6 12.23 3.85 -17.41
N PRO A 7 13.33 4.31 -18.03
CA PRO A 7 14.63 4.34 -17.39
C PRO A 7 14.61 5.15 -16.08
N SER A 8 13.72 6.15 -15.99
CA SER A 8 13.60 7.00 -14.80
C SER A 8 13.00 6.23 -13.62
N LEU A 9 11.94 5.43 -13.84
CA LEU A 9 11.31 4.64 -12.78
C LEU A 9 12.26 3.58 -12.24
N VAL A 10 13.04 2.93 -13.10
CA VAL A 10 14.07 1.97 -12.67
C VAL A 10 15.13 2.67 -11.80
N GLY A 11 15.61 3.85 -12.23
CA GLY A 11 16.55 4.65 -11.44
C GLY A 11 15.99 5.06 -10.07
N VAL A 12 14.72 5.48 -10.02
CA VAL A 12 14.00 5.79 -8.78
C VAL A 12 13.89 4.57 -7.89
N GLY A 13 13.61 3.38 -8.45
CA GLY A 13 13.57 2.13 -7.71
C GLY A 13 14.90 1.78 -7.05
N VAL A 14 16.03 2.01 -7.74
CA VAL A 14 17.38 1.80 -7.18
C VAL A 14 17.65 2.75 -6.02
N ILE A 15 17.36 4.04 -6.18
CA ILE A 15 17.55 5.05 -5.11
C ILE A 15 16.65 4.71 -3.93
N TYR A 16 15.38 4.38 -4.18
CA TYR A 16 14.41 3.99 -3.17
C TYR A 16 14.87 2.76 -2.39
N ALA A 17 15.34 1.71 -3.06
CA ALA A 17 15.88 0.52 -2.41
C ALA A 17 17.10 0.87 -1.53
N GLY A 18 17.98 1.76 -2.01
CA GLY A 18 19.09 2.28 -1.22
C GLY A 18 18.65 3.01 0.05
N LEU A 19 17.60 3.83 -0.02
CA LEU A 19 17.01 4.52 1.13
C LEU A 19 16.38 3.53 2.13
N VAL A 20 15.69 2.49 1.64
CA VAL A 20 15.12 1.43 2.49
C VAL A 20 16.22 0.65 3.19
N LEU A 21 17.30 0.28 2.49
CA LEU A 21 18.46 -0.39 3.09
C LEU A 21 19.16 0.50 4.13
N ASN A 22 19.30 1.79 3.84
CA ASN A 22 19.84 2.77 4.78
C ASN A 22 18.97 2.85 6.05
N PHE A 23 17.64 2.90 5.91
CA PHE A 23 16.72 2.83 7.03
C PHE A 23 16.92 1.56 7.89
N TYR A 24 17.03 0.40 7.27
CA TYR A 24 17.30 -0.85 8.01
C TYR A 24 18.63 -0.80 8.76
N HIS A 25 19.67 -0.21 8.15
CA HIS A 25 20.95 -0.01 8.81
C HIS A 25 20.86 0.96 10.00
N LEU A 26 20.22 2.12 9.82
CA LEU A 26 20.09 3.14 10.88
C LEU A 26 19.17 2.71 12.03
N SER A 27 18.19 1.86 11.75
CA SER A 27 17.30 1.32 12.78
C SER A 27 17.98 0.28 13.67
N ASP A 28 19.17 -0.23 13.29
CA ASP A 28 19.90 -1.29 14.00
C ASP A 28 19.01 -2.50 14.33
N GLY A 29 18.22 -2.95 13.35
CA GLY A 29 17.23 -4.01 13.60
C GLY A 29 16.12 -3.59 14.57
N PHE A 30 15.69 -2.33 14.47
CA PHE A 30 14.63 -1.70 15.27
C PHE A 30 14.98 -1.42 16.75
N GLN A 31 16.27 -1.39 17.09
CA GLN A 31 16.76 -1.09 18.44
C GLN A 31 16.84 0.42 18.73
N ASN A 32 17.07 1.25 17.72
CA ASN A 32 17.15 2.72 17.84
C ASN A 32 15.81 3.40 17.52
N PRO A 33 15.53 4.63 18.01
CA PRO A 33 14.36 5.40 17.59
C PRO A 33 14.40 5.66 16.07
N TYR A 34 13.66 4.87 15.31
CA TYR A 34 13.72 4.82 13.84
C TYR A 34 12.57 5.55 13.14
N THR A 35 11.65 6.14 13.91
CA THR A 35 10.39 6.71 13.40
C THR A 35 10.62 7.80 12.34
N HIS A 36 11.64 8.65 12.51
CA HIS A 36 11.99 9.69 11.55
C HIS A 36 12.64 9.13 10.27
N TRP A 37 13.43 8.07 10.40
CA TRP A 37 14.11 7.44 9.25
C TRP A 37 13.16 6.59 8.42
N LYS A 38 12.13 6.01 9.07
CA LYS A 38 11.10 5.19 8.45
C LYS A 38 10.36 5.91 7.31
N ILE A 39 10.13 7.22 7.44
CA ILE A 39 9.34 7.98 6.47
C ILE A 39 10.15 8.45 5.25
N VAL A 40 11.49 8.48 5.35
CA VAL A 40 12.37 9.04 4.31
C VAL A 40 12.15 8.39 2.94
N PRO A 41 12.10 7.04 2.80
CA PRO A 41 11.85 6.42 1.50
C PRO A 41 10.50 6.82 0.91
N ILE A 42 9.46 6.93 1.74
CA ILE A 42 8.09 7.26 1.28
C ILE A 42 7.99 8.73 0.85
N VAL A 43 8.59 9.64 1.62
CA VAL A 43 8.67 11.06 1.26
C VAL A 43 9.43 11.24 -0.06
N PHE A 44 10.52 10.50 -0.27
CA PHE A 44 11.22 10.50 -1.55
C PHE A 44 10.31 10.10 -2.72
N LEU A 45 9.55 9.00 -2.59
CA LEU A 45 8.58 8.61 -3.62
C LEU A 45 7.50 9.68 -3.84
N ALA A 46 7.01 10.32 -2.78
CA ALA A 46 6.00 11.36 -2.86
C ALA A 46 6.51 12.57 -3.65
N LEU A 47 7.72 13.02 -3.34
CA LEU A 47 8.39 14.12 -4.05
C LEU A 47 8.65 13.76 -5.51
N PHE A 48 9.15 12.55 -5.78
CA PHE A 48 9.33 12.07 -7.15
C PHE A 48 8.02 12.09 -7.93
N SER A 49 6.95 11.52 -7.37
CA SER A 49 5.62 11.51 -7.98
C SER A 49 5.13 12.93 -8.29
N TYR A 50 5.22 13.83 -7.30
CA TYR A 50 4.71 15.19 -7.44
C TYR A 50 5.50 16.02 -8.45
N PHE A 51 6.84 16.00 -8.43
CA PHE A 51 7.66 16.90 -9.25
C PHE A 51 8.01 16.36 -10.64
N ASN A 52 8.21 15.04 -10.76
CA ASN A 52 8.61 14.42 -12.01
C ASN A 52 7.51 13.47 -12.50
N GLY A 53 7.24 12.41 -11.72
CA GLY A 53 6.22 11.41 -12.02
C GLY A 53 6.38 10.78 -13.40
N ASP A 54 7.61 10.78 -13.92
CA ASP A 54 7.99 10.31 -15.26
C ASP A 54 7.21 10.96 -16.43
N GLY A 55 6.61 12.14 -16.22
CA GLY A 55 5.74 12.77 -17.22
C GLY A 55 4.32 12.21 -17.28
N ALA A 56 3.87 11.47 -16.25
CA ALA A 56 2.46 11.14 -16.04
C ALA A 56 1.59 12.41 -15.93
N LYS A 57 0.27 12.25 -16.12
CA LYS A 57 -0.69 13.35 -15.98
C LYS A 57 -0.62 13.95 -14.57
N TYR A 58 -0.84 15.27 -14.46
CA TYR A 58 -0.79 15.99 -13.19
C TYR A 58 -1.67 15.36 -12.11
N ASP A 59 -2.91 14.98 -12.44
CA ASP A 59 -3.84 14.39 -11.47
C ASP A 59 -3.32 13.05 -10.93
N VAL A 60 -2.75 12.20 -11.77
CA VAL A 60 -2.15 10.91 -11.36
C VAL A 60 -0.97 11.13 -10.43
N ARG A 61 -0.13 12.11 -10.76
CA ARG A 61 1.04 12.51 -9.97
C ARG A 61 0.65 13.05 -8.60
N LEU A 62 -0.34 13.94 -8.58
CA LEU A 62 -0.86 14.56 -7.36
C LEU A 62 -1.53 13.52 -6.46
N LEU A 63 -2.43 12.69 -6.99
CA LEU A 63 -3.13 11.67 -6.22
C LEU A 63 -2.15 10.63 -5.66
N SER A 64 -1.17 10.20 -6.45
CA SER A 64 -0.13 9.27 -5.98
C SER A 64 0.75 9.90 -4.90
N ALA A 65 1.13 11.18 -5.06
CA ALA A 65 1.88 11.89 -4.04
C ALA A 65 1.08 12.06 -2.74
N LEU A 66 -0.21 12.40 -2.81
CA LEU A 66 -1.08 12.49 -1.64
C LEU A 66 -1.22 11.13 -0.93
N GLY A 67 -1.42 10.04 -1.70
CA GLY A 67 -1.43 8.68 -1.17
C GLY A 67 -0.16 8.36 -0.37
N LEU A 68 1.00 8.68 -0.95
CA LEU A 68 2.31 8.48 -0.31
C LEU A 68 2.51 9.37 0.93
N ILE A 69 2.12 10.65 0.89
CA ILE A 69 2.23 11.55 2.05
C ILE A 69 1.39 11.05 3.22
N PHE A 70 0.16 10.61 2.98
CA PHE A 70 -0.66 9.99 4.02
C PHE A 70 -0.06 8.66 4.50
N GLY A 71 0.60 7.89 3.62
CA GLY A 71 1.44 6.76 4.04
C GLY A 71 2.56 7.16 5.01
N ALA A 72 3.32 8.21 4.67
CA ALA A 72 4.39 8.73 5.53
C ALA A 72 3.87 9.25 6.88
N ILE A 73 2.72 9.94 6.88
CA ILE A 73 2.07 10.39 8.12
C ILE A 73 1.65 9.18 8.96
N GLY A 74 1.04 8.16 8.37
CA GLY A 74 0.70 6.92 9.06
C GLY A 74 1.91 6.22 9.67
N ASP A 75 3.01 6.14 8.91
CA ASP A 75 4.28 5.58 9.36
C ASP A 75 4.89 6.33 10.54
N TYR A 76 4.77 7.65 10.54
CA TYR A 76 5.19 8.48 11.67
C TYR A 76 4.31 8.24 12.89
N LEU A 77 2.98 8.29 12.72
CA LEU A 77 1.99 8.13 13.79
C LEU A 77 2.12 6.80 14.52
N ILE A 78 2.29 5.69 13.78
CA ILE A 78 2.44 4.36 14.38
C ILE A 78 3.76 4.21 15.16
N GLY A 79 4.77 5.02 14.84
CA GLY A 79 6.09 4.95 15.47
C GLY A 79 6.30 5.90 16.65
N ILE A 80 5.45 6.91 16.85
CA ILE A 80 5.61 7.89 17.95
C ILE A 80 4.78 7.57 19.21
N ALA A 81 3.76 6.72 19.11
CA ALA A 81 2.85 6.46 20.22
C ALA A 81 2.46 4.96 20.30
N PRO A 82 2.31 4.39 21.50
CA PRO A 82 1.78 3.04 21.68
C PRO A 82 0.40 2.84 21.04
N GLU A 83 -0.48 3.84 21.17
CA GLU A 83 -1.82 3.89 20.56
C GLU A 83 -1.83 4.41 19.12
N GLY A 84 -0.64 4.60 18.52
CA GLY A 84 -0.48 5.20 17.21
C GLY A 84 -1.11 4.41 16.06
N LEU A 85 -1.43 3.13 16.28
CA LEU A 85 -2.02 2.23 15.28
C LEU A 85 -3.36 2.76 14.75
N VAL A 86 -4.24 3.26 15.62
CA VAL A 86 -5.57 3.74 15.20
C VAL A 86 -5.46 5.00 14.35
N LEU A 87 -4.65 5.97 14.77
CA LEU A 87 -4.42 7.21 14.02
C LEU A 87 -3.67 6.93 12.70
N ALA A 88 -2.72 6.01 12.72
CA ALA A 88 -2.05 5.55 11.52
C ALA A 88 -3.03 4.91 10.53
N ALA A 89 -3.96 4.07 11.00
CA ALA A 89 -4.99 3.45 10.16
C ALA A 89 -5.91 4.49 9.50
N VAL A 90 -6.27 5.57 10.20
CA VAL A 90 -6.99 6.70 9.58
C VAL A 90 -6.16 7.32 8.46
N SER A 91 -4.88 7.59 8.73
CA SER A 91 -3.98 8.19 7.75
C SER A 91 -3.78 7.30 6.53
N PHE A 92 -3.44 6.02 6.73
CA PHE A 92 -3.33 5.02 5.67
C PHE A 92 -4.63 4.86 4.90
N GLY A 93 -5.78 4.89 5.59
CA GLY A 93 -7.10 4.84 4.95
C GLY A 93 -7.31 6.00 3.98
N ILE A 94 -7.01 7.23 4.39
CA ILE A 94 -7.07 8.40 3.49
C ILE A 94 -6.12 8.22 2.30
N GLY A 95 -4.91 7.72 2.54
CA GLY A 95 -3.95 7.40 1.46
C GLY A 95 -4.51 6.41 0.43
N HIS A 96 -5.18 5.35 0.90
CA HIS A 96 -5.83 4.35 0.04
C HIS A 96 -7.00 4.92 -0.75
N ILE A 97 -7.74 5.90 -0.23
CA ILE A 97 -8.77 6.60 -1.01
C ILE A 97 -8.12 7.27 -2.22
N PHE A 98 -6.99 7.97 -2.06
CA PHE A 98 -6.28 8.61 -3.18
C PHE A 98 -5.70 7.62 -4.18
N TYR A 99 -5.30 6.42 -3.75
CA TYR A 99 -4.92 5.36 -4.69
C TYR A 99 -6.14 4.79 -5.41
N MET A 100 -7.24 4.56 -4.71
CA MET A 100 -8.44 3.94 -5.26
C MET A 100 -9.13 4.81 -6.32
N THR A 101 -9.08 6.13 -6.19
CA THR A 101 -9.65 7.05 -7.21
C THR A 101 -9.04 6.84 -8.59
N GLN A 102 -7.81 6.34 -8.66
CA GLN A 102 -7.11 6.06 -9.92
C GLN A 102 -7.66 4.81 -10.63
N PHE A 103 -8.51 4.02 -9.97
CA PHE A 103 -9.10 2.80 -10.55
C PHE A 103 -10.40 3.06 -11.30
N PHE A 104 -11.09 4.16 -11.00
CA PHE A 104 -12.45 4.43 -11.49
C PHE A 104 -12.53 4.69 -12.99
N GLY A 105 -11.40 4.94 -13.65
CA GLY A 105 -11.38 5.07 -15.10
C GLY A 105 -11.44 3.74 -15.86
N ASN A 106 -11.50 2.58 -15.19
CA ASN A 106 -11.61 1.27 -15.84
C ASN A 106 -12.92 0.59 -15.40
N PRO A 107 -13.58 -0.19 -16.27
CA PRO A 107 -14.76 -0.96 -15.88
C PRO A 107 -14.43 -1.91 -14.72
N ILE A 108 -15.37 -2.02 -13.77
CA ILE A 108 -15.21 -2.88 -12.60
C ILE A 108 -16.22 -4.02 -12.71
N THR A 109 -15.76 -5.19 -13.16
CA THR A 109 -16.52 -6.43 -13.08
C THR A 109 -15.95 -7.27 -11.95
N LEU A 110 -16.67 -7.35 -10.82
CA LEU A 110 -16.15 -8.00 -9.62
C LEU A 110 -15.91 -9.49 -9.82
N HIS A 111 -14.67 -9.93 -9.60
CA HIS A 111 -14.29 -11.33 -9.57
C HIS A 111 -14.74 -11.96 -8.23
N ARG A 112 -15.91 -12.60 -8.26
CA ARG A 112 -16.59 -13.16 -7.07
C ARG A 112 -15.71 -14.10 -6.22
N PRO A 113 -14.89 -15.00 -6.78
CA PRO A 113 -14.04 -15.87 -5.96
C PRO A 113 -13.08 -15.07 -5.09
N SER A 114 -12.40 -14.05 -5.64
CA SER A 114 -11.49 -13.22 -4.84
C SER A 114 -12.20 -12.42 -3.76
N LEU A 115 -13.43 -11.95 -4.02
CA LEU A 115 -14.24 -11.27 -3.02
C LEU A 115 -14.48 -12.21 -1.82
N TRP A 116 -14.97 -13.43 -2.07
CA TRP A 116 -15.25 -14.38 -0.99
C TRP A 116 -14.00 -14.82 -0.24
N THR A 117 -12.89 -15.07 -0.93
CA THR A 117 -11.61 -15.41 -0.29
C THR A 117 -11.12 -14.30 0.65
N ILE A 118 -11.15 -13.04 0.19
CA ILE A 118 -10.72 -11.90 0.99
C ILE A 118 -11.68 -11.64 2.15
N CYS A 119 -13.00 -11.76 1.95
CA CYS A 119 -13.99 -11.66 3.01
C CYS A 119 -13.82 -12.77 4.07
N ALA A 120 -13.53 -14.00 3.66
CA ALA A 120 -13.27 -15.11 4.59
C ALA A 120 -12.01 -14.85 5.42
N TRP A 121 -10.92 -14.42 4.77
CA TRP A 121 -9.68 -14.07 5.47
C TRP A 121 -9.86 -12.91 6.46
N ASN A 122 -10.52 -11.82 6.05
CA ASN A 122 -10.82 -10.69 6.94
C ASN A 122 -11.70 -11.08 8.11
N THR A 123 -12.70 -11.93 7.88
CA THR A 123 -13.56 -12.44 8.96
C THR A 123 -12.73 -13.24 9.95
N PHE A 124 -11.84 -14.12 9.46
CA PHE A 124 -10.93 -14.89 10.31
C PHE A 124 -10.01 -13.98 11.14
N VAL A 125 -9.30 -13.05 10.49
CA VAL A 125 -8.42 -12.09 11.18
C VAL A 125 -9.21 -11.22 12.16
N GLY A 126 -10.39 -10.73 11.77
CA GLY A 126 -11.26 -9.92 12.62
C GLY A 126 -11.71 -10.67 13.89
N ILE A 127 -12.16 -11.92 13.76
CA ILE A 127 -12.56 -12.75 14.90
C ILE A 127 -11.37 -13.04 15.82
N VAL A 128 -10.23 -13.42 15.27
CA VAL A 128 -9.08 -13.85 16.07
C VAL A 128 -8.34 -12.67 16.71
N CYS A 129 -8.19 -11.56 15.98
CA CYS A 129 -7.33 -10.44 16.37
C CYS A 129 -8.10 -9.26 16.96
N LEU A 130 -9.29 -8.93 16.44
CA LEU A 130 -9.98 -7.67 16.76
C LEU A 130 -11.15 -7.85 17.74
N VAL A 131 -11.92 -8.93 17.62
CA VAL A 131 -13.07 -9.20 18.51
C VAL A 131 -12.67 -9.24 20.00
N PRO A 132 -11.53 -9.83 20.41
CA PRO A 132 -11.13 -9.80 21.82
C PRO A 132 -10.97 -8.38 22.38
N TRP A 133 -10.70 -7.39 21.54
CA TRP A 133 -10.49 -5.99 21.95
C TRP A 133 -11.73 -5.12 21.75
N LEU A 134 -12.81 -5.66 21.17
CA LEU A 134 -13.97 -4.89 20.75
C LEU A 134 -14.71 -4.23 21.91
N LEU A 135 -14.77 -4.90 23.08
CA LEU A 135 -15.50 -4.40 24.25
C LEU A 135 -14.75 -3.27 24.96
N GLU A 136 -13.42 -3.27 24.93
CA GLU A 136 -12.58 -2.28 25.62
C GLU A 136 -12.25 -1.08 24.71
N HIS A 137 -12.11 -1.33 23.40
CA HIS A 137 -11.63 -0.33 22.43
C HIS A 137 -12.56 -0.21 21.21
N PHE A 138 -13.88 -0.14 21.44
CA PHE A 138 -14.90 -0.14 20.37
C PHE A 138 -14.60 0.82 19.21
N VAL A 139 -14.25 2.08 19.51
CA VAL A 139 -13.98 3.10 18.48
C VAL A 139 -12.72 2.75 17.67
N GLY A 140 -11.63 2.37 18.35
CA GLY A 140 -10.38 2.00 17.70
C GLY A 140 -10.53 0.78 16.81
N VAL A 141 -11.20 -0.27 17.31
CA VAL A 141 -11.49 -1.48 16.53
C VAL A 141 -12.38 -1.17 15.33
N SER A 142 -13.38 -0.31 15.48
CA SER A 142 -14.25 0.11 14.37
C SER A 142 -13.46 0.81 13.26
N ILE A 143 -12.51 1.68 13.62
CA ILE A 143 -11.61 2.34 12.66
C ILE A 143 -10.75 1.30 11.92
N LEU A 144 -10.18 0.33 12.64
CA LEU A 144 -9.36 -0.74 12.03
C LEU A 144 -10.18 -1.62 11.08
N ILE A 145 -11.44 -1.92 11.40
CA ILE A 145 -12.36 -2.65 10.53
C ILE A 145 -12.65 -1.84 9.26
N LEU A 146 -12.96 -0.55 9.38
CA LEU A 146 -13.22 0.33 8.24
C LEU A 146 -11.98 0.45 7.33
N TYR A 147 -10.81 0.60 7.93
CA TYR A 147 -9.54 0.62 7.20
C TYR A 147 -9.29 -0.70 6.47
N SER A 148 -9.44 -1.84 7.15
CA SER A 148 -9.29 -3.17 6.54
C SER A 148 -10.28 -3.38 5.39
N PHE A 149 -11.53 -2.92 5.53
CA PHE A 149 -12.52 -2.97 4.45
C PHE A 149 -12.07 -2.18 3.22
N LEU A 150 -11.57 -0.95 3.42
CA LEU A 150 -11.07 -0.12 2.33
C LEU A 150 -9.87 -0.78 1.62
N LEU A 151 -8.88 -1.25 2.39
CA LEU A 151 -7.72 -1.95 1.84
C LEU A 151 -8.14 -3.20 1.05
N SER A 152 -9.08 -3.96 1.59
CA SER A 152 -9.65 -5.14 0.92
C SER A 152 -10.38 -4.79 -0.37
N ALA A 153 -11.13 -3.70 -0.38
CA ALA A 153 -11.77 -3.20 -1.60
C ALA A 153 -10.73 -2.87 -2.68
N THR A 154 -9.62 -2.21 -2.32
CA THR A 154 -8.54 -1.92 -3.28
C THR A 154 -7.91 -3.18 -3.87
N LEU A 155 -7.70 -4.22 -3.05
CA LEU A 155 -7.16 -5.50 -3.53
C LEU A 155 -8.17 -6.26 -4.40
N VAL A 156 -9.43 -6.37 -3.97
CA VAL A 156 -10.49 -7.04 -4.75
C VAL A 156 -10.68 -6.37 -6.10
N VAL A 157 -10.72 -5.03 -6.15
CA VAL A 157 -10.83 -4.28 -7.40
C VAL A 157 -9.59 -4.50 -8.28
N SER A 158 -8.39 -4.51 -7.69
CA SER A 158 -7.16 -4.77 -8.44
C SER A 158 -7.12 -6.17 -9.05
N ILE A 159 -7.52 -7.20 -8.30
CA ILE A 159 -7.66 -8.58 -8.81
C ILE A 159 -8.71 -8.61 -9.92
N SER A 160 -9.87 -8.00 -9.68
CA SER A 160 -10.99 -8.01 -10.61
C SER A 160 -10.59 -7.38 -11.93
N GLN A 161 -10.02 -6.18 -11.92
CA GLN A 161 -9.56 -5.50 -13.13
C GLN A 161 -8.45 -6.28 -13.85
N TYR A 162 -7.56 -6.98 -13.13
CA TYR A 162 -6.56 -7.82 -13.78
C TYR A 162 -7.17 -9.07 -14.45
N VAL A 163 -8.11 -9.75 -13.79
CA VAL A 163 -8.71 -11.00 -14.28
C VAL A 163 -9.73 -10.73 -15.40
N THR A 164 -10.54 -9.68 -15.27
CA THR A 164 -11.61 -9.35 -16.22
C THR A 164 -11.19 -8.32 -17.26
N ARG A 165 -9.89 -8.04 -17.39
CA ARG A 165 -9.35 -7.14 -18.42
C ARG A 165 -9.76 -7.59 -19.82
N GLU A 166 -9.80 -6.65 -20.76
CA GLU A 166 -9.99 -7.01 -22.16
C GLU A 166 -8.76 -7.77 -22.70
N PRO A 167 -8.93 -8.73 -23.62
CA PRO A 167 -7.81 -9.52 -24.15
C PRO A 167 -6.69 -8.69 -24.81
N ASN A 168 -7.03 -7.49 -25.29
CA ASN A 168 -6.11 -6.57 -25.96
C ASN A 168 -5.52 -5.50 -25.03
N GLU A 169 -5.96 -5.42 -23.78
CA GLU A 169 -5.41 -4.49 -22.78
C GLU A 169 -4.05 -4.99 -22.28
N ASP A 170 -3.07 -4.09 -22.16
CA ASP A 170 -1.75 -4.44 -21.61
C ASP A 170 -1.89 -4.90 -20.16
N PRO A 171 -1.57 -6.17 -19.83
CA PRO A 171 -1.71 -6.68 -18.47
C PRO A 171 -0.70 -6.08 -17.49
N HIS A 172 0.41 -5.51 -17.99
CA HIS A 172 1.56 -5.19 -17.17
C HIS A 172 1.26 -4.16 -16.06
N PRO A 173 0.62 -2.99 -16.32
CA PRO A 173 0.28 -2.04 -15.26
C PRO A 173 -0.69 -2.63 -14.24
N LEU A 174 -1.67 -3.43 -14.69
CA LEU A 174 -2.66 -4.07 -13.82
C LEU A 174 -2.03 -5.13 -12.91
N LEU A 175 -1.09 -5.91 -13.44
CA LEU A 175 -0.34 -6.93 -12.70
C LEU A 175 0.55 -6.30 -11.63
N VAL A 176 1.32 -5.27 -11.98
CA VAL A 176 2.21 -4.60 -11.00
C VAL A 176 1.38 -3.97 -9.88
N ARG A 177 0.22 -3.39 -10.21
CA ARG A 177 -0.71 -2.86 -9.20
C ARG A 177 -1.25 -3.95 -8.28
N LEU A 178 -1.64 -5.09 -8.85
CA LEU A 178 -2.10 -6.25 -8.08
C LEU A 178 -1.02 -6.74 -7.11
N ILE A 179 0.24 -6.83 -7.57
CA ILE A 179 1.38 -7.18 -6.71
C ILE A 179 1.53 -6.15 -5.59
N GLY A 180 1.45 -4.86 -5.91
CA GLY A 180 1.51 -3.77 -4.93
C GLY A 180 0.46 -3.88 -3.82
N PHE A 181 -0.83 -3.95 -4.17
CA PHE A 181 -1.90 -4.11 -3.16
C PHE A 181 -1.87 -5.46 -2.45
N GLY A 182 -1.43 -6.53 -3.12
CA GLY A 182 -1.24 -7.83 -2.49
C GLY A 182 -0.18 -7.78 -1.39
N LEU A 183 0.96 -7.15 -1.66
CA LEU A 183 2.03 -6.93 -0.68
C LEU A 183 1.59 -6.00 0.45
N PHE A 184 0.83 -4.95 0.16
CA PHE A 184 0.30 -4.04 1.18
C PHE A 184 -0.66 -4.77 2.12
N TYR A 185 -1.62 -5.51 1.56
CA TYR A 185 -2.58 -6.30 2.32
C TYR A 185 -1.91 -7.36 3.19
N PHE A 186 -0.86 -7.99 2.66
CA PHE A 186 -0.06 -8.95 3.41
C PHE A 186 0.74 -8.28 4.55
N SER A 187 1.39 -7.13 4.29
CA SER A 187 2.06 -6.32 5.31
C SER A 187 1.13 -6.03 6.48
N ASP A 188 -0.06 -5.53 6.20
CA ASP A 188 -0.99 -5.07 7.23
C ASP A 188 -1.66 -6.22 7.97
N SER A 189 -1.84 -7.36 7.30
CA SER A 189 -2.25 -8.61 7.96
C SER A 189 -1.18 -9.06 8.96
N ILE A 190 0.11 -8.98 8.61
CA ILE A 190 1.22 -9.29 9.55
C ILE A 190 1.25 -8.27 10.68
N LEU A 191 1.07 -6.97 10.37
CA LEU A 191 1.09 -5.90 11.35
C LEU A 191 0.03 -6.12 12.43
N ILE A 192 -1.21 -6.41 12.03
CA ILE A 192 -2.29 -6.61 13.01
C ILE A 192 -2.07 -7.88 13.82
N ILE A 193 -1.72 -9.00 13.19
CA ILE A 193 -1.44 -10.27 13.88
C ILE A 193 -0.28 -10.10 14.88
N GLY A 194 0.78 -9.41 14.47
CA GLY A 194 1.96 -9.14 15.29
C GLY A 194 1.71 -8.19 16.46
N ARG A 195 0.69 -7.35 16.37
CA ARG A 195 0.28 -6.41 17.43
C ARG A 195 -0.73 -6.99 18.41
N THR A 196 -1.63 -7.87 17.96
CA THR A 196 -2.77 -8.32 18.77
C THR A 196 -2.67 -9.78 19.22
N LEU A 197 -2.03 -10.66 18.45
CA LEU A 197 -2.07 -12.10 18.70
C LEU A 197 -0.68 -12.67 19.02
N TRP A 198 0.24 -12.61 18.06
CA TRP A 198 1.55 -13.25 18.19
C TRP A 198 2.60 -12.56 17.36
N ARG A 199 3.70 -12.16 18.00
CA ARG A 199 4.89 -11.60 17.36
C ARG A 199 5.93 -12.69 17.16
N PHE A 200 6.22 -13.03 15.91
CA PHE A 200 7.24 -14.02 15.55
C PHE A 200 8.59 -13.35 15.23
N PRO A 201 9.70 -14.10 15.19
CA PRO A 201 11.00 -13.53 14.82
C PRO A 201 10.93 -12.84 13.46
N HIS A 202 11.44 -11.61 13.35
CA HIS A 202 11.45 -10.80 12.13
C HIS A 202 10.09 -10.29 11.63
N THR A 203 9.03 -10.28 12.46
CA THR A 203 7.72 -9.68 12.11
C THR A 203 7.87 -8.27 11.53
N ASP A 204 8.67 -7.40 12.14
CA ASP A 204 8.84 -6.01 11.69
C ASP A 204 9.55 -5.92 10.34
N VAL A 205 10.58 -6.75 10.12
CA VAL A 205 11.30 -6.81 8.84
C VAL A 205 10.37 -7.27 7.72
N LEU A 206 9.56 -8.31 7.97
CA LEU A 206 8.65 -8.84 6.95
C LEU A 206 7.53 -7.85 6.63
N CYS A 207 6.94 -7.23 7.66
CA CYS A 207 5.94 -6.19 7.50
C CYS A 207 6.49 -5.01 6.68
N LEU A 208 7.63 -4.45 7.09
CA LEU A 208 8.17 -3.25 6.43
C LEU A 208 8.75 -3.52 5.05
N SER A 209 9.33 -4.69 4.81
CA SER A 209 9.82 -5.05 3.47
C SER A 209 8.68 -5.17 2.48
N THR A 210 7.58 -5.80 2.88
CA THR A 210 6.39 -5.96 2.03
C THR A 210 5.67 -4.63 1.85
N TYR A 211 5.60 -3.80 2.88
CA TYR A 211 5.09 -2.42 2.81
C TYR A 211 5.88 -1.52 1.85
N TYR A 212 7.21 -1.42 1.99
CA TYR A 212 8.01 -0.55 1.12
C TYR A 212 7.95 -1.03 -0.34
N ALA A 213 8.02 -2.34 -0.57
CA ALA A 213 7.83 -2.90 -1.90
C ALA A 213 6.45 -2.56 -2.48
N ALA A 214 5.39 -2.66 -1.65
CA ALA A 214 4.03 -2.30 -2.05
C ALA A 214 3.92 -0.84 -2.51
N GLN A 215 4.44 0.10 -1.71
CA GLN A 215 4.38 1.54 -2.02
C GLN A 215 5.05 1.87 -3.37
N TYR A 216 6.21 1.29 -3.63
CA TYR A 216 6.89 1.45 -4.91
C TYR A 216 6.08 0.86 -6.07
N PHE A 217 5.58 -0.37 -5.94
CA PHE A 217 4.81 -1.01 -7.01
C PHE A 217 3.48 -0.31 -7.30
N ILE A 218 2.78 0.20 -6.29
CA ILE A 218 1.56 0.99 -6.47
C ILE A 218 1.87 2.26 -7.27
N LEU A 219 2.90 3.01 -6.89
CA LEU A 219 3.31 4.21 -7.63
C LEU A 219 3.71 3.88 -9.07
N TYR A 220 4.55 2.86 -9.25
CA TYR A 220 5.03 2.42 -10.56
C TYR A 220 3.87 2.06 -11.47
N ALA A 221 2.89 1.29 -10.96
CA ALA A 221 1.72 0.90 -11.72
C ALA A 221 0.83 2.10 -12.10
N ASN A 222 0.61 3.04 -11.18
CA ASN A 222 -0.18 4.23 -11.43
C ASN A 222 0.42 5.10 -12.54
N ILE A 223 1.75 5.29 -12.52
CA ILE A 223 2.47 6.02 -13.56
C ILE A 223 2.37 5.29 -14.90
N LEU A 224 2.60 3.98 -14.94
CA LEU A 224 2.47 3.20 -16.18
C LEU A 224 1.06 3.24 -16.76
N HIS A 225 0.04 3.10 -15.92
CA HIS A 225 -1.34 3.14 -16.35
C HIS A 225 -1.74 4.50 -16.94
N SER A 226 -1.14 5.60 -16.44
CA SER A 226 -1.31 6.93 -17.03
C SER A 226 -0.84 7.02 -18.49
N PHE A 227 0.17 6.24 -18.88
CA PHE A 227 0.65 6.22 -20.26
C PHE A 227 -0.22 5.35 -21.17
N ALA A 228 -0.69 4.20 -20.66
CA ALA A 228 -1.58 3.32 -21.41
C ALA A 228 -2.84 4.08 -21.89
N LYS A 229 -3.42 4.92 -21.02
CA LYS A 229 -4.57 5.77 -21.37
C LYS A 229 -4.28 6.98 -22.25
N LYS A 230 -3.01 7.28 -22.53
CA LYS A 230 -2.63 8.36 -23.44
C LYS A 230 -2.53 7.85 -24.89
N LEU A 231 -2.42 6.53 -25.07
CA LEU A 231 -2.24 5.87 -26.36
C LEU A 231 -3.55 5.30 -26.94
N GLN A 232 -4.65 5.37 -26.18
CA GLN A 232 -6.02 5.10 -26.62
C GLN A 232 -6.71 6.41 -26.96
#